data_AF-A0A0N1H6D6-F1
#
_entry.id   AF-A0A0N1H6D6-F1
#
_cell.length_a   1.000
_cell.length_b   1.000
_cell.length_c   1.000
_cell.angle_alpha   90.00
_cell.angle_beta   90.00
_cell.angle_gamma   90.00
#
_symmetry.space_group_name_H-M   'P 1'
#
loop_
_entity.id
_entity.type
_entity.pdbx_description
1 polymer ?
#
loop_
_entity_poly.entity_id
_entity_poly.type
_entity_poly.pdbx_seq_one_letter_code
_entity_poly.pdbx_strand_id
1 'polypeptide(L)'
;MPSRVLFLGPLSSYSHAAAVSIYPDAAELVPLPDFPTIFRNLDKPTTSADTVVDTRGEPSQSSQIYGERSASPSTTHSPHHEYAVIPVYNSTNGPVAPVIDFLKRSGNGTILAELTRHGLRELDDGDSNESRTIIDAQHGEVKTHTLSPDHPPAPVSIEPHERRDYYPNIELAPPYTYALAVHHHLYVHPVCPVDSIPSTHPASSTHPAQIISLHTHPQVWTQCTRFLDTHFPNPESSTPSPPIHSEPPATMTNTARISHNSTSEAAAYVLNTKPPTAGEEGWPAVLCSEMAGTRYGLKCIAQNIEDDVDGNQTTFIVLRNRLQVGLENGGLIT
;
A
#
# COMPACT_ATOMS: atom_id res chain seq x y z
N MET A 1 23.41 4.00 -12.05
CA MET A 1 22.14 3.26 -12.25
C MET A 1 21.78 2.56 -10.95
N PRO A 2 20.52 2.58 -10.49
CA PRO A 2 20.11 1.92 -9.26
C PRO A 2 20.27 0.40 -9.39
N SER A 3 20.98 -0.19 -8.45
CA SER A 3 21.08 -1.65 -8.34
C SER A 3 19.81 -2.22 -7.73
N ARG A 4 19.25 -1.55 -6.72
CA ARG A 4 18.05 -1.97 -6.01
C ARG A 4 17.17 -0.77 -5.70
N VAL A 5 15.86 -0.94 -5.89
CA VAL A 5 14.87 0.06 -5.47
C VAL A 5 13.92 -0.59 -4.47
N LEU A 6 13.97 -0.09 -3.23
CA LEU A 6 13.12 -0.50 -2.13
C LEU A 6 11.79 0.25 -2.22
N PHE A 7 10.68 -0.42 -1.90
CA PHE A 7 9.37 0.23 -1.83
C PHE A 7 8.46 -0.48 -0.81
N LEU A 8 7.42 0.22 -0.36
CA LEU A 8 6.41 -0.38 0.52
C LEU A 8 5.59 -1.41 -0.27
N GLY A 9 5.76 -2.67 0.11
CA GLY A 9 5.13 -3.82 -0.53
C GLY A 9 3.61 -3.87 -0.33
N PRO A 10 2.97 -4.91 -0.91
CA PRO A 10 3.57 -5.98 -1.71
C PRO A 10 3.83 -5.57 -3.19
N LEU A 11 4.30 -6.52 -4.02
CA LEU A 11 4.36 -6.32 -5.47
C LEU A 11 2.98 -5.96 -6.03
N SER A 12 2.96 -5.22 -7.14
CA SER A 12 1.76 -4.65 -7.77
C SER A 12 0.98 -3.61 -6.95
N SER A 13 1.52 -3.16 -5.82
CA SER A 13 1.01 -1.99 -5.10
C SER A 13 1.25 -0.69 -5.90
N TYR A 14 0.62 0.41 -5.50
CA TYR A 14 0.93 1.72 -6.06
C TYR A 14 2.39 2.15 -5.82
N SER A 15 3.01 1.73 -4.71
CA SER A 15 4.45 1.95 -4.47
C SER A 15 5.32 1.17 -5.47
N HIS A 16 4.93 -0.06 -5.82
CA HIS A 16 5.59 -0.81 -6.88
C HIS A 16 5.44 -0.12 -8.24
N ALA A 17 4.23 0.37 -8.55
CA ALA A 17 3.99 1.11 -9.78
C ALA A 17 4.83 2.38 -9.88
N ALA A 18 4.91 3.16 -8.79
CA ALA A 18 5.79 4.32 -8.73
C ALA A 18 7.27 3.93 -8.91
N ALA A 19 7.72 2.85 -8.26
CA ALA A 19 9.10 2.38 -8.40
C ALA A 19 9.45 1.98 -9.85
N VAL A 20 8.56 1.26 -10.53
CA VAL A 20 8.70 0.90 -11.95
C VAL A 20 8.74 2.14 -12.84
N SER A 21 7.87 3.12 -12.59
CA SER A 21 7.81 4.35 -13.41
C SER A 21 9.03 5.25 -13.23
N ILE A 22 9.54 5.38 -12.00
CA ILE A 22 10.72 6.20 -11.70
C ILE A 22 12.00 5.51 -12.17
N TYR A 23 12.08 4.19 -12.01
CA TYR A 23 13.27 3.39 -12.30
C TYR A 23 12.94 2.15 -13.17
N PRO A 24 12.57 2.34 -14.45
CA PRO A 24 12.22 1.23 -15.35
C PRO A 24 13.38 0.27 -15.60
N ASP A 25 14.62 0.76 -15.50
CA ASP A 25 15.85 0.00 -15.73
C ASP A 25 16.54 -0.48 -14.43
N ALA A 26 15.83 -0.44 -13.29
CA ALA A 26 16.38 -0.97 -12.04
C ALA A 26 16.69 -2.47 -12.16
N ALA A 27 17.86 -2.89 -11.68
CA ALA A 27 18.24 -4.31 -11.73
C ALA A 27 17.36 -5.17 -10.80
N GLU A 28 16.90 -4.60 -9.69
CA GLU A 28 16.02 -5.27 -8.73
C GLU A 28 15.01 -4.27 -8.11
N LEU A 29 13.75 -4.68 -8.00
CA LEU A 29 12.70 -3.99 -7.25
C LEU A 29 12.34 -4.82 -6.02
N VAL A 30 12.55 -4.27 -4.82
CA VAL A 30 12.48 -5.02 -3.56
C VAL A 30 11.28 -4.53 -2.72
N PRO A 31 10.20 -5.32 -2.61
CA PRO A 31 9.09 -5.01 -1.69
C PRO A 31 9.54 -5.22 -0.25
N LEU A 32 9.29 -4.25 0.62
CA LEU A 32 9.51 -4.35 2.07
C LEU A 32 8.19 -4.16 2.83
N PRO A 33 8.01 -4.82 3.99
CA PRO A 33 6.70 -4.90 4.65
C PRO A 33 6.27 -3.60 5.34
N ASP A 34 7.22 -2.77 5.74
CA ASP A 34 6.95 -1.57 6.54
C ASP A 34 8.05 -0.50 6.38
N PHE A 35 7.73 0.73 6.79
CA PHE A 35 8.67 1.85 6.75
C PHE A 35 9.93 1.63 7.62
N PRO A 36 9.86 1.15 8.88
CA PRO A 36 11.07 0.85 9.66
C PRO A 36 12.07 -0.02 8.90
N THR A 37 11.60 -1.07 8.23
CA THR A 37 12.45 -1.97 7.47
C THR A 37 13.07 -1.25 6.28
N ILE A 38 12.31 -0.43 5.56
CA ILE A 38 12.85 0.38 4.44
C ILE A 38 13.96 1.33 4.93
N PHE A 39 13.69 2.13 5.96
CA PHE A 39 14.66 3.09 6.47
C PHE A 39 15.91 2.42 7.05
N ARG A 40 15.77 1.30 7.77
CA ARG A 40 16.92 0.51 8.25
C ARG A 40 17.76 -0.10 7.12
N ASN A 41 17.13 -0.59 6.05
CA ASN A 41 17.87 -1.11 4.91
C ASN A 41 18.59 0.01 4.15
N LEU A 42 17.94 1.17 4.00
CA LEU A 42 18.50 2.31 3.29
C LEU A 42 19.64 3.01 4.04
N ASP A 43 19.57 3.10 5.38
CA ASP A 43 20.56 3.79 6.19
C ASP A 43 21.87 3.01 6.37
N LYS A 44 21.81 1.68 6.23
CA LYS A 44 23.01 0.82 6.27
C LYS A 44 23.89 1.07 5.05
N PRO A 45 25.22 1.12 5.22
CA PRO A 45 26.12 1.03 4.08
C PRO A 45 25.97 -0.37 3.47
N THR A 46 25.70 -0.44 2.17
CA THR A 46 25.53 -1.70 1.44
C THR A 46 26.80 -2.55 1.59
N THR A 47 26.75 -3.51 2.49
CA THR A 47 27.83 -4.48 2.72
C THR A 47 27.45 -5.75 1.96
N SER A 48 28.41 -6.29 1.21
CA SER A 48 28.26 -7.38 0.24
C SER A 48 27.78 -8.74 0.79
N ALA A 49 27.16 -8.80 1.97
CA ALA A 49 26.87 -10.03 2.70
C ALA A 49 25.37 -10.40 2.85
N ASP A 50 24.42 -9.50 2.56
CA ASP A 50 23.00 -9.74 2.88
C ASP A 50 22.17 -10.39 1.74
N THR A 51 22.79 -10.84 0.65
CA THR A 51 22.08 -11.47 -0.48
C THR A 51 22.10 -13.01 -0.42
N VAL A 52 21.53 -13.62 0.64
CA VAL A 52 20.96 -14.98 0.54
C VAL A 52 19.79 -15.12 1.51
N VAL A 53 18.58 -14.77 1.08
CA VAL A 53 17.35 -15.37 1.65
C VAL A 53 16.94 -16.48 0.67
N ASP A 54 17.55 -17.64 0.85
CA ASP A 54 17.18 -18.87 0.14
C ASP A 54 15.81 -19.33 0.65
N THR A 55 14.77 -19.08 -0.14
CA THR A 55 13.44 -19.69 0.03
C THR A 55 13.35 -20.93 -0.85
N ARG A 56 14.09 -21.98 -0.49
CA ARG A 56 13.82 -23.35 -0.95
C ARG A 56 13.98 -24.33 0.19
N GLY A 57 12.86 -24.61 0.86
CA GLY A 57 12.69 -25.86 1.58
C GLY A 57 12.49 -27.00 0.58
N GLU A 58 13.42 -27.95 0.55
CA GLU A 58 13.20 -29.40 0.61
C GLU A 58 14.56 -30.14 0.45
N PRO A 59 14.91 -31.11 1.30
CA PRO A 59 16.18 -31.83 1.22
C PRO A 59 16.02 -33.14 0.44
N SER A 60 16.99 -33.48 -0.41
CA SER A 60 17.21 -34.86 -0.88
C SER A 60 18.67 -35.06 -1.35
N GLN A 61 19.17 -36.27 -1.10
CA GLN A 61 20.57 -36.63 -0.87
C GLN A 61 21.43 -36.89 -2.14
N SER A 62 22.76 -36.79 -1.96
CA SER A 62 23.87 -37.53 -2.63
C SER A 62 24.09 -37.26 -4.13
N SER A 63 25.29 -36.97 -4.68
CA SER A 63 26.57 -37.68 -4.56
C SER A 63 27.73 -36.92 -5.27
N GLN A 64 28.96 -37.09 -4.75
CA GLN A 64 30.28 -37.25 -5.41
C GLN A 64 30.94 -36.20 -6.36
N ILE A 65 32.04 -35.62 -5.84
CA ILE A 65 33.45 -35.54 -6.34
C ILE A 65 33.76 -35.31 -7.85
N TYR A 66 34.46 -34.20 -8.15
CA TYR A 66 35.76 -34.04 -8.87
C TYR A 66 35.94 -32.52 -9.17
N GLY A 67 36.99 -31.82 -8.74
CA GLY A 67 38.26 -31.66 -9.46
C GLY A 67 38.58 -30.16 -9.65
N GLU A 68 39.81 -29.76 -9.32
CA GLU A 68 40.32 -28.39 -9.24
C GLU A 68 40.24 -27.57 -10.55
N ARG A 69 39.95 -26.26 -10.45
CA ARG A 69 40.81 -25.24 -11.05
C ARG A 69 40.57 -23.85 -10.45
N SER A 70 41.63 -23.32 -9.86
CA SER A 70 41.79 -21.94 -9.43
C SER A 70 41.50 -20.95 -10.57
N ALA A 71 40.44 -20.16 -10.41
CA ALA A 71 40.26 -18.90 -11.09
C ALA A 71 39.68 -17.92 -10.07
N SER A 72 40.54 -17.04 -9.56
CA SER A 72 40.15 -15.93 -8.70
C SER A 72 39.08 -15.11 -9.42
N PRO A 73 37.86 -14.93 -8.87
CA PRO A 73 36.96 -13.95 -9.43
C PRO A 73 37.54 -12.59 -9.09
N SER A 74 38.05 -11.89 -10.11
CA SER A 74 38.24 -10.45 -10.05
C SER A 74 36.86 -9.82 -9.92
N THR A 75 36.35 -9.73 -8.69
CA THR A 75 35.10 -9.06 -8.39
C THR A 75 35.33 -7.57 -8.52
N THR A 76 35.05 -7.04 -9.71
CA THR A 76 34.92 -5.60 -9.94
C THR A 76 33.83 -5.09 -9.00
N HIS A 77 34.24 -4.39 -7.93
CA HIS A 77 33.35 -3.73 -6.98
C HIS A 77 32.63 -2.58 -7.69
N SER A 78 31.45 -2.85 -8.22
CA SER A 78 30.51 -1.79 -8.59
C SER A 78 29.86 -1.28 -7.31
N PRO A 79 29.87 0.03 -7.02
CA PRO A 79 29.08 0.58 -5.92
C PRO A 79 27.60 0.23 -6.16
N HIS A 80 27.01 -0.45 -5.18
CA HIS A 80 25.59 -0.77 -5.20
C HIS A 80 24.82 0.50 -4.84
N HIS A 81 24.01 0.98 -5.78
CA HIS A 81 23.16 2.14 -5.55
C HIS A 81 21.78 1.65 -5.10
N GLU A 82 21.43 1.93 -3.86
CA GLU A 82 20.13 1.58 -3.28
C GLU A 82 19.29 2.84 -3.11
N TYR A 83 18.09 2.79 -3.69
CA TYR A 83 17.10 3.86 -3.60
C TYR A 83 15.85 3.34 -2.92
N ALA A 84 15.04 4.23 -2.34
CA ALA A 84 13.72 3.90 -1.85
C ALA A 84 12.67 4.87 -2.42
N VAL A 85 11.52 4.33 -2.85
CA VAL A 85 10.36 5.08 -3.32
C VAL A 85 9.25 4.98 -2.27
N ILE A 86 8.90 6.12 -1.66
CA ILE A 86 8.06 6.16 -0.46
C ILE A 86 6.86 7.09 -0.65
N PRO A 87 5.62 6.65 -0.39
CA PRO A 87 4.44 7.51 -0.44
C PRO A 87 4.46 8.50 0.73
N VAL A 88 4.22 9.79 0.45
CA VAL A 88 4.19 10.84 1.49
C VAL A 88 2.85 11.58 1.57
N TYR A 89 2.07 11.57 0.49
CA TYR A 89 0.81 12.31 0.42
C TYR A 89 -0.15 11.63 -0.55
N ASN A 90 -1.43 11.56 -0.19
CA ASN A 90 -2.52 11.10 -1.04
C ASN A 90 -3.53 12.24 -1.23
N SER A 91 -3.98 12.50 -2.46
CA SER A 91 -4.90 13.63 -2.72
C SER A 91 -6.25 13.50 -2.03
N THR A 92 -6.70 12.30 -1.71
CA THR A 92 -7.97 12.07 -0.98
C THR A 92 -7.81 12.09 0.53
N ASN A 93 -6.67 11.64 1.07
CA ASN A 93 -6.50 11.38 2.52
C ASN A 93 -5.44 12.24 3.20
N GLY A 94 -4.71 13.07 2.44
CA GLY A 94 -3.65 13.93 2.95
C GLY A 94 -2.33 13.19 3.21
N PRO A 95 -1.50 13.68 4.15
CA PRO A 95 -0.17 13.13 4.42
C PRO A 95 -0.20 11.68 4.93
N VAL A 96 0.81 10.91 4.53
CA VAL A 96 1.04 9.57 5.10
C VAL A 96 1.77 9.73 6.43
N ALA A 97 1.00 9.99 7.50
CA ALA A 97 1.52 10.33 8.83
C ALA A 97 2.64 9.40 9.34
N PRO A 98 2.57 8.05 9.18
CA PRO A 98 3.67 7.18 9.61
C PRO A 98 5.02 7.55 8.98
N VAL A 99 5.03 8.00 7.72
CA VAL A 99 6.27 8.35 7.00
C VAL A 99 6.85 9.67 7.49
N ILE A 100 6.02 10.68 7.77
CA ILE A 100 6.48 12.00 8.20
C ILE A 100 7.38 11.88 9.43
N ASP A 101 7.00 11.02 10.36
CA ASP A 101 7.76 10.71 11.56
C ASP A 101 9.15 10.13 11.29
N PHE A 102 9.30 9.27 10.27
CA PHE A 102 10.62 8.78 9.83
C PHE A 102 11.43 9.87 9.14
N LEU A 103 10.80 10.72 8.32
CA LEU A 103 11.47 11.82 7.64
C LEU A 103 12.01 12.86 8.63
N LYS A 104 11.28 13.16 9.71
CA LYS A 104 11.73 14.02 10.83
C LYS A 104 13.01 13.47 11.48
N ARG A 105 13.20 12.14 11.49
CA ARG A 105 14.32 11.43 12.12
C ARG A 105 15.43 11.02 11.15
N SER A 106 15.34 11.48 9.91
CA SER A 106 16.24 11.08 8.82
C SER A 106 17.03 12.27 8.28
N GLY A 107 18.23 11.98 7.78
CA GLY A 107 19.06 12.96 7.09
C GLY A 107 19.43 14.19 7.89
N ASN A 108 19.53 14.07 9.22
CA ASN A 108 19.76 15.18 10.15
C ASN A 108 18.66 16.25 10.15
N GLY A 109 17.41 15.84 9.88
CA GLY A 109 16.23 16.72 9.94
C GLY A 109 16.10 17.65 8.74
N THR A 110 16.91 17.50 7.70
CA THR A 110 16.88 18.40 6.53
C THR A 110 15.87 17.96 5.47
N ILE A 111 15.43 16.70 5.49
CA ILE A 111 14.59 16.11 4.44
C ILE A 111 13.27 16.87 4.26
N LEU A 112 12.55 17.15 5.35
CA LEU A 112 11.28 17.90 5.25
C LEU A 112 11.48 19.31 4.69
N ALA A 113 12.52 20.01 5.14
CA ALA A 113 12.82 21.35 4.63
C ALA A 113 13.18 21.34 3.13
N GLU A 114 13.84 20.28 2.66
CA GLU A 114 14.18 20.08 1.26
C GLU A 114 12.95 19.70 0.43
N LEU A 115 12.06 18.84 0.91
CA LEU A 115 10.77 18.55 0.26
C LEU A 115 9.93 19.82 0.06
N THR A 116 9.90 20.71 1.04
CA THR A 116 9.24 22.01 0.92
C THR A 116 9.83 22.86 -0.21
N ARG A 117 11.15 22.82 -0.42
CA ARG A 117 11.81 23.49 -1.56
C ARG A 117 11.45 22.83 -2.89
N HIS A 118 11.19 21.53 -2.89
CA HIS A 118 10.75 20.77 -4.07
C HIS A 118 9.22 20.72 -4.26
N GLY A 119 8.48 21.61 -3.58
CA GLY A 119 7.06 21.86 -3.84
C GLY A 119 6.07 21.11 -2.95
N LEU A 120 6.53 20.28 -2.02
CA LEU A 120 5.67 19.61 -1.02
C LEU A 120 5.51 20.50 0.22
N ARG A 121 4.51 21.39 0.22
CA ARG A 121 4.31 22.41 1.27
C ARG A 121 3.44 21.97 2.46
N GLU A 122 2.78 20.81 2.40
CA GLU A 122 1.72 20.40 3.34
C GLU A 122 2.02 19.07 4.06
N LEU A 123 3.27 18.84 4.47
CA LEU A 123 3.64 17.65 5.28
C LEU A 123 3.56 17.91 6.79
N ASP A 124 2.88 18.98 7.21
CA ASP A 124 2.77 19.35 8.62
C ASP A 124 1.70 18.49 9.30
N ASP A 125 2.13 17.53 10.12
CA ASP A 125 1.25 16.90 11.09
C ASP A 125 0.92 17.98 12.12
N GLY A 126 -0.24 18.62 12.01
CA GLY A 126 -0.67 19.65 12.95
C GLY A 126 -0.61 19.15 14.39
N ASP A 127 0.47 19.48 15.10
CA ASP A 127 0.57 19.33 16.54
C ASP A 127 0.16 20.65 17.20
N SER A 128 -1.15 20.80 17.34
CA SER A 128 -1.74 21.64 18.38
C SER A 128 -2.90 20.87 18.99
N ASN A 129 -2.59 20.07 20.02
CA ASN A 129 -3.44 19.80 21.17
C ASN A 129 -4.96 19.97 20.95
N GLU A 130 -5.62 18.98 20.35
CA GLU A 130 -7.05 18.77 20.50
C GLU A 130 -7.35 17.28 20.33
N SER A 131 -8.00 16.71 21.34
CA SER A 131 -8.44 15.33 21.44
C SER A 131 -9.11 14.85 20.15
N ARG A 132 -8.41 14.05 19.35
CA ARG A 132 -9.02 13.33 18.23
C ARG A 132 -9.64 12.04 18.77
N THR A 133 -10.96 12.06 18.86
CA THR A 133 -11.81 10.88 19.07
C THR A 133 -11.39 9.79 18.09
N ILE A 134 -10.83 8.70 18.62
CA ILE A 134 -10.72 7.44 17.89
C ILE A 134 -12.15 6.92 17.76
N ILE A 135 -12.70 6.96 16.55
CA ILE A 135 -13.93 6.24 16.26
C ILE A 135 -13.51 4.77 16.13
N ASP A 136 -13.62 4.03 17.22
CA ASP A 136 -13.59 2.58 17.20
C ASP A 136 -14.82 2.11 16.41
N ALA A 137 -14.58 1.57 15.21
CA ALA A 137 -15.62 1.06 14.33
C ALA A 137 -16.08 -0.35 14.75
N GLN A 138 -16.11 -0.65 16.05
CA GLN A 138 -16.74 -1.85 16.59
C GLN A 138 -17.49 -1.52 17.88
N HIS A 139 -18.82 -1.59 17.80
CA HIS A 139 -19.83 -1.45 18.86
C HIS A 139 -20.26 0.00 19.18
N GLY A 140 -21.44 0.37 18.66
CA GLY A 140 -22.13 1.58 19.05
C GLY A 140 -22.62 1.54 20.49
N GLU A 141 -21.95 2.24 21.39
CA GLU A 141 -22.57 2.78 22.60
C GLU A 141 -21.83 4.07 23.01
N VAL A 142 -22.54 5.21 22.97
CA VAL A 142 -22.02 6.51 23.40
C VAL A 142 -22.14 6.60 24.93
N LYS A 143 -21.02 6.58 25.66
CA LYS A 143 -20.97 6.97 27.07
C LYS A 143 -20.04 8.16 27.26
N THR A 144 -20.64 9.34 27.41
CA THR A 144 -19.97 10.56 27.88
C THR A 144 -19.76 10.47 29.39
N HIS A 145 -18.53 10.19 29.83
CA HIS A 145 -18.16 10.33 31.24
C HIS A 145 -17.57 11.72 31.50
N THR A 146 -18.34 12.58 32.16
CA THR A 146 -17.84 13.80 32.79
C THR A 146 -17.15 13.41 34.10
N LEU A 147 -15.84 13.63 34.23
CA LEU A 147 -15.10 13.40 35.47
C LEU A 147 -14.89 14.72 36.23
N SER A 148 -15.36 14.76 37.48
CA SER A 148 -15.02 15.76 38.49
C SER A 148 -13.59 15.54 39.04
N PRO A 149 -12.93 16.56 39.61
CA PRO A 149 -11.55 16.48 40.06
C PRO A 149 -11.49 16.10 41.54
N ASP A 150 -10.94 14.92 41.88
CA ASP A 150 -10.25 14.68 43.17
C ASP A 150 -9.69 13.25 43.25
N HIS A 151 -8.50 13.03 42.68
CA HIS A 151 -7.52 12.07 43.23
C HIS A 151 -6.12 12.29 42.62
N PRO A 152 -5.04 12.28 43.43
CA PRO A 152 -3.68 12.32 42.90
C PRO A 152 -3.34 11.01 42.18
N PRO A 153 -2.67 11.05 41.00
CA PRO A 153 -2.38 9.84 40.25
C PRO A 153 -1.29 9.01 40.95
N ALA A 154 -1.56 7.70 41.10
CA ALA A 154 -0.57 6.71 41.49
C ALA A 154 0.59 6.68 40.46
N PRO A 155 1.83 6.35 40.87
CA PRO A 155 2.97 6.34 39.97
C PRO A 155 2.80 5.28 38.88
N VAL A 156 2.58 5.76 37.65
CA VAL A 156 2.58 4.93 36.44
C VAL A 156 4.00 4.38 36.27
N SER A 157 4.12 3.05 36.27
CA SER A 157 5.36 2.37 35.92
C SER A 157 5.62 2.61 34.44
N ILE A 158 6.69 3.36 34.13
CA ILE A 158 7.11 3.66 32.77
C ILE A 158 7.83 2.41 32.23
N GLU A 159 7.15 1.66 31.37
CA GLU A 159 7.78 0.68 30.49
C GLU A 159 8.88 1.38 29.65
N PRO A 160 10.04 0.74 29.41
CA PRO A 160 11.16 1.39 28.76
C PRO A 160 10.81 1.71 27.30
N HIS A 161 10.48 2.97 27.04
CA HIS A 161 10.23 3.49 25.70
C HIS A 161 11.37 3.10 24.76
N GLU A 162 10.98 2.40 23.69
CA GLU A 162 11.76 2.03 22.52
C GLU A 162 12.74 3.14 22.15
N ARG A 163 14.04 2.81 22.02
CA ARG A 163 15.01 3.69 21.38
C ARG A 163 14.45 4.08 20.01
N ARG A 164 14.05 5.34 19.82
CA ARG A 164 13.60 5.84 18.53
C ARG A 164 14.79 5.79 17.56
N ASP A 165 14.72 4.89 16.58
CA ASP A 165 15.75 4.74 15.54
C ASP A 165 15.95 6.07 14.79
N TYR A 166 17.20 6.47 14.58
CA TYR A 166 17.64 7.69 13.88
C TYR A 166 18.46 7.29 12.65
N TYR A 167 18.20 7.93 11.50
CA TYR A 167 18.74 7.52 10.19
C TYR A 167 19.61 8.63 9.55
N PRO A 168 20.86 8.81 10.00
CA PRO A 168 21.70 9.95 9.60
C PRO A 168 22.15 9.91 8.14
N ASN A 169 22.20 8.73 7.53
CA ASN A 169 22.80 8.53 6.21
C ASN A 169 21.79 8.66 5.07
N ILE A 170 20.51 8.84 5.38
CA ILE A 170 19.47 9.00 4.35
C ILE A 170 19.47 10.45 3.83
N GLU A 171 19.28 10.61 2.53
CA GLU A 171 19.03 11.90 1.88
C GLU A 171 17.98 11.76 0.76
N LEU A 172 17.42 12.89 0.32
CA LEU A 172 16.58 12.90 -0.87
C LEU A 172 17.43 12.75 -2.13
N ALA A 173 16.83 12.11 -3.13
CA ALA A 173 17.44 11.97 -4.44
C ALA A 173 16.50 12.43 -5.55
N PRO A 174 17.01 12.95 -6.67
CA PRO A 174 16.21 13.19 -7.87
C PRO A 174 15.41 11.93 -8.30
N PRO A 175 14.15 12.09 -8.77
CA PRO A 175 13.43 13.34 -9.07
C PRO A 175 12.87 14.10 -7.85
N TYR A 176 13.23 13.70 -6.63
CA TYR A 176 12.78 14.23 -5.33
C TYR A 176 11.33 13.88 -5.03
N THR A 177 10.43 14.19 -5.95
CA THR A 177 9.00 13.92 -5.88
C THR A 177 8.51 13.28 -7.16
N TYR A 178 7.48 12.45 -7.06
CA TYR A 178 6.82 11.81 -8.19
C TYR A 178 5.33 11.63 -7.87
N ALA A 179 4.45 12.21 -8.68
CA ALA A 179 3.02 12.03 -8.56
C ALA A 179 2.55 10.88 -9.46
N LEU A 180 1.89 9.89 -8.88
CA LEU A 180 1.29 8.77 -9.60
C LEU A 180 -0.23 8.91 -9.56
N ALA A 181 -0.87 8.90 -10.74
CA ALA A 181 -2.33 8.80 -10.84
C ALA A 181 -2.82 7.44 -10.30
N VAL A 182 -3.91 7.48 -9.53
CA VAL A 182 -4.48 6.32 -8.83
C VAL A 182 -5.84 6.00 -9.43
N HIS A 183 -5.89 4.94 -10.25
CA HIS A 183 -7.11 4.44 -10.85
C HIS A 183 -7.50 3.10 -10.24
N HIS A 184 -8.74 3.00 -9.79
CA HIS A 184 -9.31 1.75 -9.30
C HIS A 184 -10.20 1.15 -10.37
N HIS A 185 -10.10 -0.16 -10.53
CA HIS A 185 -10.94 -0.93 -11.44
C HIS A 185 -11.54 -2.11 -10.68
N LEU A 186 -12.70 -2.57 -11.13
CA LEU A 186 -13.34 -3.75 -10.59
C LEU A 186 -12.94 -4.98 -11.41
N TYR A 187 -12.44 -5.99 -10.72
CA TYR A 187 -12.01 -7.26 -11.30
C TYR A 187 -12.73 -8.45 -10.68
N VAL A 188 -12.85 -9.53 -11.44
CA VAL A 188 -13.37 -10.83 -10.99
C VAL A 188 -12.43 -11.96 -11.45
N HIS A 189 -12.62 -13.15 -10.90
CA HIS A 189 -11.93 -14.34 -11.36
C HIS A 189 -12.16 -14.59 -12.88
N PRO A 190 -11.17 -15.08 -13.66
CA PRO A 190 -11.27 -15.21 -15.12
C PRO A 190 -12.44 -16.05 -15.64
N VAL A 191 -12.83 -17.08 -14.89
CA VAL A 191 -13.96 -17.96 -15.24
C VAL A 191 -15.32 -17.41 -14.78
N CYS A 192 -15.37 -16.22 -14.17
CA CYS A 192 -16.61 -15.57 -13.79
C CYS A 192 -17.44 -15.22 -15.04
N PRO A 193 -18.76 -15.50 -15.08
CA PRO A 193 -19.61 -15.19 -16.23
C PRO A 193 -20.02 -13.71 -16.33
N VAL A 194 -19.71 -12.87 -15.33
CA VAL A 194 -19.98 -11.41 -15.40
C VAL A 194 -18.98 -10.77 -16.35
N ASP A 195 -19.45 -10.14 -17.43
CA ASP A 195 -18.56 -9.57 -18.46
C ASP A 195 -18.29 -8.07 -18.29
N SER A 196 -19.30 -7.30 -17.89
CA SER A 196 -19.12 -5.86 -17.67
C SER A 196 -20.20 -5.28 -16.77
N ILE A 197 -19.85 -4.25 -16.01
CA ILE A 197 -20.80 -3.39 -15.29
C ILE A 197 -20.71 -1.98 -15.91
N PRO A 198 -21.80 -1.45 -16.48
CA PRO A 198 -21.78 -0.12 -17.10
C PRO A 198 -21.56 0.98 -16.07
N SER A 199 -20.76 1.99 -16.40
CA SER A 199 -20.32 3.03 -15.45
C SER A 199 -21.37 4.07 -15.05
N THR A 200 -22.50 4.17 -15.76
CA THR A 200 -23.44 5.32 -15.64
C THR A 200 -24.88 4.97 -15.28
N HIS A 201 -25.28 3.71 -15.36
CA HIS A 201 -26.66 3.29 -15.04
C HIS A 201 -26.68 1.91 -14.39
N PRO A 202 -27.57 1.65 -13.40
CA PRO A 202 -27.80 0.30 -12.93
C PRO A 202 -28.31 -0.54 -14.12
N ALA A 203 -27.53 -1.53 -14.53
CA ALA A 203 -27.87 -2.35 -15.68
C ALA A 203 -29.25 -3.00 -15.48
N SER A 204 -30.18 -2.74 -16.41
CA SER A 204 -31.54 -3.31 -16.46
C SER A 204 -31.56 -4.84 -16.69
N SER A 205 -30.42 -5.53 -16.58
CA SER A 205 -30.33 -6.96 -16.87
C SER A 205 -29.23 -7.63 -16.04
N THR A 206 -29.66 -8.41 -15.04
CA THR A 206 -29.13 -9.74 -14.63
C THR A 206 -27.70 -9.93 -14.09
N HIS A 207 -26.79 -8.96 -14.02
CA HIS A 207 -25.36 -9.28 -13.73
C HIS A 207 -24.79 -9.00 -12.31
N PRO A 208 -25.22 -7.97 -11.54
CA PRO A 208 -24.65 -7.74 -10.19
C PRO A 208 -25.02 -8.83 -9.19
N ALA A 209 -26.13 -9.54 -9.43
CA ALA A 209 -26.66 -10.56 -8.52
C ALA A 209 -25.74 -11.78 -8.32
N GLN A 210 -24.72 -11.90 -9.16
CA GLN A 210 -23.71 -12.96 -9.06
C GLN A 210 -22.50 -12.54 -8.24
N ILE A 211 -22.32 -11.27 -7.89
CA ILE A 211 -21.21 -10.81 -7.04
C ILE A 211 -21.71 -10.72 -5.60
N ILE A 212 -21.08 -11.47 -4.70
CA ILE A 212 -21.50 -11.54 -3.29
C ILE A 212 -20.54 -10.82 -2.34
N SER A 213 -19.30 -10.58 -2.76
CA SER A 213 -18.32 -9.90 -1.95
C SER A 213 -17.41 -9.02 -2.79
N LEU A 214 -17.05 -7.86 -2.23
CA LEU A 214 -16.07 -6.93 -2.75
C LEU A 214 -14.88 -6.92 -1.79
N HIS A 215 -13.68 -7.06 -2.33
CA HIS A 215 -12.43 -7.07 -1.57
C HIS A 215 -11.55 -5.89 -1.98
N THR A 216 -11.01 -5.12 -1.03
CA THR A 216 -9.99 -4.08 -1.31
C THR A 216 -9.37 -3.56 -0.01
N HIS A 217 -8.51 -2.53 -0.09
CA HIS A 217 -7.99 -1.81 1.07
C HIS A 217 -9.04 -0.80 1.60
N PRO A 218 -9.16 -0.58 2.93
CA PRO A 218 -10.16 0.33 3.52
C PRO A 218 -10.27 1.71 2.86
N GLN A 219 -9.13 2.28 2.45
CA GLN A 219 -9.07 3.59 1.81
C GLN A 219 -9.82 3.65 0.47
N VAL A 220 -9.94 2.54 -0.25
CA VAL A 220 -10.59 2.51 -1.56
C VAL A 220 -12.10 2.64 -1.43
N TRP A 221 -12.69 2.23 -0.30
CA TRP A 221 -14.13 2.34 -0.07
C TRP A 221 -14.63 3.79 -0.14
N THR A 222 -13.85 4.72 0.40
CA THR A 222 -14.18 6.15 0.38
C THR A 222 -13.77 6.84 -0.93
N GLN A 223 -13.00 6.16 -1.79
CA GLN A 223 -12.60 6.67 -3.10
C GLN A 223 -13.52 6.24 -4.24
N CYS A 224 -14.40 5.25 -4.03
CA CYS A 224 -15.28 4.69 -5.07
C CYS A 224 -16.77 4.74 -4.68
N THR A 225 -17.16 5.69 -3.82
CA THR A 225 -18.49 5.70 -3.18
C THR A 225 -19.62 5.78 -4.20
N ARG A 226 -19.51 6.63 -5.23
CA ARG A 226 -20.54 6.83 -6.24
C ARG A 226 -20.82 5.55 -7.01
N PHE A 227 -19.78 4.87 -7.45
CA PHE A 227 -19.89 3.61 -8.18
C PHE A 227 -20.46 2.51 -7.28
N LEU A 228 -19.94 2.39 -6.05
CA LEU A 228 -20.37 1.37 -5.10
C LEU A 228 -21.84 1.54 -4.69
N ASP A 229 -22.30 2.76 -4.41
CA ASP A 229 -23.69 2.99 -4.00
C ASP A 229 -24.68 2.79 -5.17
N THR A 230 -24.23 3.01 -6.41
CA THR A 230 -25.03 2.79 -7.62
C THR A 230 -25.18 1.31 -7.97
N HIS A 231 -24.11 0.52 -7.85
CA HIS A 231 -24.07 -0.86 -8.33
C HIS A 231 -24.11 -1.92 -7.22
N PHE A 232 -23.69 -1.57 -6.01
CA PHE A 232 -23.60 -2.45 -4.84
C PHE A 232 -24.12 -1.74 -3.57
N PRO A 233 -25.41 -1.32 -3.56
CA PRO A 233 -25.99 -0.57 -2.46
C PRO A 233 -26.00 -1.41 -1.18
N ASN A 234 -25.54 -0.82 -0.08
CA ASN A 234 -25.64 -1.45 1.24
C ASN A 234 -27.07 -1.23 1.79
N PRO A 235 -27.83 -2.29 2.14
CA PRO A 235 -29.18 -2.14 2.72
C PRO A 235 -29.20 -1.33 4.03
N GLU A 236 -28.10 -1.24 4.77
CA GLU A 236 -28.02 -0.49 6.03
C GLU A 236 -27.85 1.02 5.85
N SER A 237 -27.43 1.48 4.66
CA SER A 237 -27.23 2.92 4.39
C SER A 237 -28.52 3.64 3.97
N SER A 238 -29.59 2.89 3.75
CA SER A 238 -30.96 3.41 3.58
C SER A 238 -31.71 3.36 4.91
N THR A 239 -31.78 4.47 5.65
CA THR A 239 -32.68 4.64 6.81
C THR A 239 -34.07 5.15 6.35
N PRO A 240 -35.12 5.16 7.21
CA PRO A 240 -36.08 4.09 7.39
C PRO A 240 -37.49 4.39 6.81
N SER A 241 -38.22 3.30 6.55
CA SER A 241 -39.67 3.19 6.28
C SER A 241 -40.14 3.42 4.83
N PRO A 242 -40.45 2.35 4.07
CA PRO A 242 -41.30 2.49 2.89
C PRO A 242 -42.73 2.85 3.31
N PRO A 243 -43.49 3.64 2.51
CA PRO A 243 -44.93 3.74 2.68
C PRO A 243 -45.57 2.35 2.56
N ILE A 244 -46.59 2.09 3.38
CA ILE A 244 -47.19 0.78 3.73
C ILE A 244 -47.74 -0.07 2.54
N HIS A 245 -47.53 0.31 1.28
CA HIS A 245 -48.10 -0.40 0.11
C HIS A 245 -47.17 -0.66 -1.07
N SER A 246 -45.85 -0.61 -0.89
CA SER A 246 -44.91 -1.00 -1.95
C SER A 246 -44.24 -2.32 -1.60
N GLU A 247 -44.48 -3.37 -2.39
CA GLU A 247 -43.74 -4.63 -2.25
C GLU A 247 -42.23 -4.38 -2.25
N PRO A 248 -41.45 -5.09 -1.42
CA PRO A 248 -40.00 -4.96 -1.42
C PRO A 248 -39.46 -5.37 -2.80
N PRO A 249 -38.54 -4.59 -3.42
CA PRO A 249 -37.91 -5.01 -4.66
C PRO A 249 -37.16 -6.33 -4.42
N ALA A 250 -37.61 -7.39 -5.09
CA ALA A 250 -37.17 -8.78 -4.90
C ALA A 250 -35.74 -9.08 -5.43
N THR A 251 -34.81 -8.12 -5.38
CA THR A 251 -33.46 -8.31 -5.95
C THR A 251 -32.38 -7.48 -5.23
N MET A 252 -32.43 -7.36 -3.89
CA MET A 252 -31.29 -6.83 -3.14
C MET A 252 -30.29 -7.96 -2.89
N THR A 253 -29.24 -8.01 -3.72
CA THR A 253 -28.09 -8.89 -3.48
C THR A 253 -27.18 -8.16 -2.49
N ASN A 254 -27.18 -8.60 -1.22
CA ASN A 254 -26.33 -8.00 -0.20
C ASN A 254 -24.87 -8.35 -0.51
N THR A 255 -24.10 -7.38 -1.02
CA THR A 255 -22.70 -7.60 -1.39
C THR A 255 -21.80 -7.24 -0.21
N ALA A 256 -21.14 -8.22 0.39
CA ALA A 256 -20.26 -8.03 1.55
C ALA A 256 -19.01 -7.22 1.17
N ARG A 257 -18.70 -6.16 1.93
CA ARG A 257 -17.46 -5.37 1.75
C ARG A 257 -16.39 -5.88 2.72
N ILE A 258 -15.28 -6.40 2.19
CA ILE A 258 -14.21 -7.06 2.96
C ILE A 258 -12.89 -6.32 2.75
N SER A 259 -12.31 -5.85 3.85
CA SER A 259 -11.07 -5.07 3.84
C SER A 259 -9.82 -5.96 3.97
N HIS A 260 -8.77 -5.63 3.23
CA HIS A 260 -7.43 -6.25 3.25
C HIS A 260 -6.35 -5.20 3.54
N ASN A 261 -5.10 -5.62 3.84
CA ASN A 261 -4.01 -4.68 4.13
C ASN A 261 -3.49 -3.96 2.87
N SER A 262 -3.76 -4.50 1.68
CA SER A 262 -3.48 -3.82 0.41
C SER A 262 -4.46 -4.23 -0.70
N THR A 263 -4.58 -3.40 -1.73
CA THR A 263 -5.36 -3.73 -2.94
C THR A 263 -4.79 -4.93 -3.69
N SER A 264 -3.47 -5.11 -3.63
CA SER A 264 -2.76 -6.22 -4.28
C SER A 264 -2.93 -7.55 -3.55
N GLU A 265 -2.96 -7.53 -2.22
CA GLU A 265 -3.31 -8.69 -1.39
C GLU A 265 -4.77 -9.13 -1.65
N ALA A 266 -5.69 -8.17 -1.72
CA ALA A 266 -7.07 -8.44 -2.09
C ALA A 266 -7.18 -9.12 -3.48
N ALA A 267 -6.36 -8.70 -4.45
CA ALA A 267 -6.35 -9.30 -5.78
C ALA A 267 -5.82 -10.75 -5.76
N ALA A 268 -4.75 -10.99 -4.99
CA ALA A 268 -4.25 -12.34 -4.77
C ALA A 268 -5.29 -13.23 -4.08
N TYR A 269 -6.02 -12.69 -3.10
CA TYR A 269 -7.09 -13.40 -2.41
C TYR A 269 -8.20 -13.83 -3.38
N VAL A 270 -8.72 -12.91 -4.20
CA VAL A 270 -9.81 -13.22 -5.15
C VAL A 270 -9.41 -14.27 -6.19
N LEU A 271 -8.16 -14.25 -6.66
CA LEU A 271 -7.65 -15.28 -7.56
C LEU A 271 -7.59 -16.66 -6.90
N ASN A 272 -7.15 -16.73 -5.64
CA ASN A 272 -6.96 -17.99 -4.92
C ASN A 272 -8.26 -18.54 -4.31
N THR A 273 -9.31 -17.72 -4.21
CA THR A 273 -10.63 -18.18 -3.82
C THR A 273 -11.19 -19.11 -4.89
N LYS A 274 -11.59 -20.32 -4.46
CA LYS A 274 -12.15 -21.33 -5.35
C LYS A 274 -13.38 -20.76 -6.09
N PRO A 275 -13.46 -20.90 -7.43
CA PRO A 275 -14.65 -20.53 -8.16
C PRO A 275 -15.89 -21.24 -7.59
N PRO A 276 -17.02 -20.55 -7.45
CA PRO A 276 -18.24 -21.16 -6.95
C PRO A 276 -18.70 -22.28 -7.89
N THR A 277 -19.07 -23.42 -7.32
CA THR A 277 -19.67 -24.53 -8.07
C THR A 277 -21.16 -24.29 -8.29
N ALA A 278 -21.78 -25.07 -9.19
CA ALA A 278 -23.19 -24.92 -9.50
C ALA A 278 -24.06 -25.11 -8.24
N GLY A 279 -24.63 -24.01 -7.73
CA GLY A 279 -25.45 -23.97 -6.51
C GLY A 279 -24.80 -23.30 -5.30
N GLU A 280 -23.53 -22.87 -5.38
CA GLU A 280 -22.83 -22.14 -4.31
C GLU A 280 -23.02 -20.62 -4.39
N GLU A 281 -22.74 -19.96 -3.26
CA GLU A 281 -22.75 -18.49 -3.09
C GLU A 281 -21.82 -17.84 -4.12
N GLY A 282 -22.23 -16.72 -4.70
CA GLY A 282 -21.64 -16.15 -5.93
C GLY A 282 -20.16 -15.75 -5.90
N TRP A 283 -19.78 -14.93 -6.87
CA TRP A 283 -18.40 -14.58 -7.18
C TRP A 283 -17.86 -13.48 -6.26
N PRO A 284 -16.63 -13.63 -5.77
CA PRO A 284 -15.90 -12.51 -5.20
C PRO A 284 -15.40 -11.59 -6.32
N ALA A 285 -15.40 -10.29 -6.05
CA ALA A 285 -14.78 -9.28 -6.89
C ALA A 285 -13.79 -8.44 -6.06
N VAL A 286 -12.87 -7.76 -6.74
CA VAL A 286 -11.82 -6.95 -6.11
C VAL A 286 -11.72 -5.59 -6.77
N LEU A 287 -11.54 -4.54 -5.95
CA LEU A 287 -11.16 -3.22 -6.43
C LEU A 287 -9.65 -3.08 -6.28
N CYS A 288 -8.93 -2.97 -7.40
CA CYS A 288 -7.47 -2.82 -7.38
C CYS A 288 -6.96 -2.04 -8.60
N SER A 289 -5.65 -1.76 -8.61
CA SER A 289 -4.97 -1.14 -9.73
C SER A 289 -4.97 -2.06 -10.96
N GLU A 290 -4.80 -1.47 -12.14
CA GLU A 290 -4.57 -2.22 -13.39
C GLU A 290 -3.36 -3.15 -13.29
N MET A 291 -2.29 -2.69 -12.64
CA MET A 291 -1.08 -3.49 -12.44
C MET A 291 -1.35 -4.77 -11.64
N ALA A 292 -2.16 -4.70 -10.58
CA ALA A 292 -2.54 -5.87 -9.79
C ALA A 292 -3.47 -6.79 -10.59
N GLY A 293 -4.52 -6.24 -11.22
CA GLY A 293 -5.46 -7.02 -12.03
C GLY A 293 -4.77 -7.81 -13.14
N THR A 294 -3.86 -7.16 -13.86
CA THR A 294 -3.06 -7.77 -14.93
C THR A 294 -2.09 -8.83 -14.39
N ARG A 295 -1.38 -8.53 -13.28
CA ARG A 295 -0.42 -9.46 -12.68
C ARG A 295 -1.07 -10.78 -12.24
N TYR A 296 -2.26 -10.70 -11.67
CA TYR A 296 -3.04 -11.86 -11.21
C TYR A 296 -3.93 -12.44 -12.32
N GLY A 297 -3.87 -11.90 -13.54
CA GLY A 297 -4.66 -12.39 -14.68
C GLY A 297 -6.16 -12.28 -14.48
N LEU A 298 -6.64 -11.37 -13.63
CA LEU A 298 -8.05 -11.20 -13.32
C LEU A 298 -8.81 -10.54 -14.49
N LYS A 299 -10.11 -10.83 -14.61
CA LYS A 299 -10.97 -10.23 -15.64
C LYS A 299 -11.51 -8.88 -15.17
N CYS A 300 -11.15 -7.81 -15.86
CA CYS A 300 -11.68 -6.47 -15.58
C CYS A 300 -13.13 -6.36 -16.05
N ILE A 301 -14.03 -5.88 -15.18
CA ILE A 301 -15.46 -5.72 -15.48
C ILE A 301 -15.96 -4.28 -15.32
N ALA A 302 -15.18 -3.39 -14.70
CA ALA A 302 -15.40 -1.94 -14.72
C ALA A 302 -14.06 -1.23 -14.52
N GLN A 303 -13.85 -0.10 -15.19
CA GLN A 303 -12.61 0.67 -15.14
C GLN A 303 -12.85 2.08 -14.59
N ASN A 304 -11.84 2.66 -13.94
CA ASN A 304 -11.82 4.04 -13.45
C ASN A 304 -13.06 4.36 -12.60
N ILE A 305 -13.28 3.55 -11.57
CA ILE A 305 -14.48 3.60 -10.72
C ILE A 305 -14.33 4.53 -9.50
N GLU A 306 -13.19 5.20 -9.39
CA GLU A 306 -12.97 6.26 -8.40
C GLU A 306 -13.85 7.49 -8.64
N ASP A 307 -14.17 8.20 -7.56
CA ASP A 307 -15.06 9.35 -7.57
C ASP A 307 -14.44 10.58 -8.26
N ASP A 308 -13.10 10.69 -8.21
CA ASP A 308 -12.26 11.72 -8.82
C ASP A 308 -11.19 11.10 -9.72
N VAL A 309 -11.53 10.85 -10.98
CA VAL A 309 -10.67 10.17 -11.96
C VAL A 309 -9.44 11.00 -12.34
N ASP A 310 -9.58 12.32 -12.43
CA ASP A 310 -8.51 13.20 -12.89
C ASP A 310 -7.60 13.67 -11.75
N GLY A 311 -8.11 13.74 -10.50
CA GLY A 311 -7.40 14.27 -9.35
C GLY A 311 -6.93 13.23 -8.32
N ASN A 312 -7.33 11.95 -8.43
CA ASN A 312 -6.84 10.91 -7.52
C ASN A 312 -5.38 10.58 -7.81
N GLN A 313 -4.49 10.98 -6.91
CA GLN A 313 -3.06 10.79 -7.06
C GLN A 313 -2.38 10.54 -5.72
N THR A 314 -1.24 9.85 -5.77
CA THR A 314 -0.35 9.68 -4.62
C THR A 314 1.02 10.24 -4.97
N THR A 315 1.53 11.12 -4.11
CA THR A 315 2.88 11.69 -4.23
C THR A 315 3.86 10.82 -3.48
N PHE A 316 4.90 10.41 -4.20
CA PHE A 316 6.04 9.65 -3.71
C PHE A 316 7.26 10.55 -3.63
N ILE A 317 8.17 10.21 -2.73
CA ILE A 317 9.52 10.77 -2.67
C ILE A 317 10.54 9.69 -2.96
N VAL A 318 11.74 10.14 -3.34
CA VAL A 318 12.88 9.26 -3.55
C VAL A 318 13.95 9.54 -2.52
N LEU A 319 14.38 8.49 -1.83
CA LEU A 319 15.42 8.51 -0.82
C LEU A 319 16.60 7.64 -1.26
N ARG A 320 17.81 7.96 -0.80
CA ARG A 320 19.02 7.14 -0.98
C ARG A 320 19.96 7.24 0.23
N ASN A 321 20.97 6.38 0.26
CA ASN A 321 22.08 6.52 1.21
C ASN A 321 23.14 7.51 0.67
N ARG A 322 23.43 8.57 1.43
CA ARG A 322 24.42 9.60 1.06
C ARG A 322 25.85 9.07 0.98
N LEU A 323 26.18 8.02 1.74
CA LEU A 323 27.53 7.44 1.78
C LEU A 323 27.87 6.69 0.48
N GLN A 324 26.87 6.25 -0.28
CA GLN A 324 27.07 5.64 -1.60
C GLN A 324 27.59 6.65 -2.63
N VAL A 325 27.22 7.93 -2.52
CA VAL A 325 27.61 9.02 -3.43
C VAL A 325 29.09 9.44 -3.24
N GLY A 326 29.61 9.31 -2.02
CA GLY A 326 31.01 9.62 -1.72
C GLY A 326 32.00 8.70 -2.43
N LEU A 327 31.59 7.45 -2.69
CA LEU A 327 32.36 6.46 -3.44
C LEU A 327 32.35 6.72 -4.95
N GLU A 328 31.29 7.33 -5.49
CA GLU A 328 31.22 7.73 -6.91
C GLU A 328 32.16 8.89 -7.26
N ASN A 329 32.45 9.78 -6.31
CA ASN A 329 33.27 10.99 -6.53
C ASN A 329 34.76 10.83 -6.17
N GLY A 330 35.24 9.62 -5.86
CA GLY A 330 36.66 9.33 -5.63
C GLY A 330 37.26 9.96 -4.36
N GLY A 331 36.44 10.44 -3.42
CA GLY A 331 36.91 10.97 -2.14
C GLY A 331 37.19 9.86 -1.15
N LEU A 332 38.46 9.51 -0.97
CA LEU A 332 38.92 8.67 0.14
C LEU A 332 38.46 9.34 1.45
N ILE A 333 37.52 8.73 2.17
CA ILE A 333 37.12 9.19 3.50
C ILE A 333 38.27 8.80 4.44
N THR A 334 39.16 9.76 4.73
CA THR A 334 40.17 9.68 5.80
C THR A 334 39.59 10.19 7.11
#